data_AF-A0A8C0AP15-F1
#
_entry.id   AF-A0A8C0AP15-F1
#
_cell.length_a   1.000
_cell.length_b   1.000
_cell.length_c   1.000
_cell.angle_alpha   90.00
_cell.angle_beta   90.00
_cell.angle_gamma   90.00
#
_symmetry.space_group_name_H-M   'P 1'
#
loop_
_entity.id
_entity.type
_entity.pdbx_description
1 polymer ?
#
loop_
_entity_poly.entity_id
_entity_poly.type
_entity_poly.pdbx_seq_one_letter_code
_entity_poly.pdbx_strand_id
1 'polypeptide(L)'
;MEFTIKHTWDGLPVSHEPVTIGLKSNNAGLLMEVNAPFFDDPAAPLGEPGKPFSRLWDYEVVEAFFLIQHSEQEELPLEFEVTRMKTKWEGKAYLPWNYFPPCTNKFNAFAIHGSGEERKYEALHPVPRHELQEGQKPDL
;
A
#
# COMPACT_ATOMS: atom_id res chain seq x y z
N MET A 1 -15.40 -0.40 5.02
CA MET A 1 -14.79 0.85 5.51
C MET A 1 -13.98 1.46 4.39
N GLU A 2 -13.82 2.77 4.36
CA GLU A 2 -13.03 3.47 3.33
C GLU A 2 -12.00 4.37 4.02
N PHE A 3 -10.79 4.37 3.48
CA PHE A 3 -9.63 5.09 3.98
C PHE A 3 -8.98 5.88 2.85
N THR A 4 -8.26 6.95 3.19
CA THR A 4 -7.61 7.81 2.19
C THR A 4 -6.23 8.22 2.67
N ILE A 5 -5.21 8.02 1.85
CA ILE A 5 -3.84 8.48 2.11
C ILE A 5 -3.77 9.95 1.67
N LYS A 6 -3.82 10.86 2.65
CA LYS A 6 -3.85 12.32 2.42
C LYS A 6 -2.56 13.04 2.78
N HIS A 7 -1.60 12.31 3.33
CA HIS A 7 -0.36 12.88 3.83
C HIS A 7 0.86 12.07 3.38
N THR A 8 1.97 12.77 3.21
CA THR A 8 3.30 12.19 3.15
C THR A 8 3.64 11.48 4.46
N TRP A 9 4.66 10.64 4.47
CA TRP A 9 5.13 9.88 5.64
C TRP A 9 5.43 10.76 6.87
N ASP A 10 5.87 12.01 6.65
CA ASP A 10 6.15 13.05 7.63
C ASP A 10 4.97 14.01 7.88
N GLY A 11 3.79 13.66 7.39
CA GLY A 11 2.54 14.33 7.71
C GLY A 11 2.29 15.63 6.94
N LEU A 12 2.98 15.92 5.85
CA LEU A 12 2.64 17.02 4.93
C LEU A 12 1.46 16.61 4.05
N PRO A 13 0.54 17.51 3.67
CA PRO A 13 -0.55 17.15 2.77
C PRO A 13 -0.03 16.78 1.36
N VAL A 14 -0.65 15.78 0.73
CA VAL A 14 -0.36 15.43 -0.67
C VAL A 14 -0.91 16.49 -1.63
N SER A 15 -0.24 16.69 -2.77
CA SER A 15 -0.57 17.73 -3.76
C SER A 15 -1.28 17.23 -5.02
N HIS A 16 -1.67 15.95 -5.06
CA HIS A 16 -2.41 15.30 -6.13
C HIS A 16 -3.68 14.63 -5.59
N GLU A 17 -4.42 13.94 -6.45
CA GLU A 17 -5.56 13.14 -6.03
C GLU A 17 -5.10 12.04 -5.04
N PRO A 18 -5.71 11.93 -3.85
CA PRO A 18 -5.31 10.94 -2.85
C PRO A 18 -5.57 9.49 -3.26
N VAL A 19 -4.76 8.57 -2.73
CA VAL A 19 -5.05 7.12 -2.81
C VAL A 19 -6.21 6.78 -1.88
N THR A 20 -7.13 5.94 -2.35
CA THR A 20 -8.25 5.41 -1.56
C THR A 20 -8.13 3.90 -1.37
N ILE A 21 -8.49 3.44 -0.16
CA ILE A 21 -8.45 2.04 0.23
C ILE A 21 -9.80 1.64 0.81
N GLY A 22 -10.53 0.77 0.12
CA GLY A 22 -11.77 0.16 0.56
C GLY A 22 -11.50 -1.20 1.22
N LEU A 23 -12.02 -1.39 2.44
CA LEU A 23 -12.00 -2.68 3.14
C LEU A 23 -13.42 -3.24 3.27
N LYS A 24 -13.67 -4.39 2.66
CA LYS A 24 -14.97 -5.09 2.67
C LYS A 24 -14.79 -6.49 3.25
N SER A 25 -15.35 -6.73 4.44
CA SER A 25 -15.38 -8.04 5.08
C SER A 25 -16.48 -8.92 4.51
N ASN A 26 -16.22 -10.21 4.33
CA ASN A 26 -17.22 -11.24 4.08
C ASN A 26 -16.95 -12.47 4.97
N ASN A 27 -17.68 -13.58 4.75
CA ASN A 27 -17.54 -14.77 5.60
C ASN A 27 -16.19 -15.49 5.47
N ALA A 28 -15.48 -15.32 4.36
CA ALA A 28 -14.25 -16.05 4.08
C ALA A 28 -12.98 -15.18 4.27
N GLY A 29 -13.12 -13.86 4.25
CA GLY A 29 -11.96 -12.97 4.40
C GLY A 29 -12.29 -11.49 4.27
N LEU A 30 -11.23 -10.72 4.05
CA LEU A 30 -11.22 -9.29 3.83
C LEU A 30 -10.84 -9.00 2.37
N LEU A 31 -11.74 -8.36 1.62
CA LEU A 31 -11.42 -7.78 0.33
C LEU A 31 -10.87 -6.36 0.54
N MET A 32 -9.63 -6.14 0.12
CA MET A 32 -9.03 -4.82 0.00
C MET A 32 -9.14 -4.33 -1.44
N GLU A 33 -9.66 -3.14 -1.63
CA GLU A 33 -9.75 -2.44 -2.91
C GLU A 33 -8.92 -1.17 -2.85
N VAL A 34 -8.07 -0.94 -3.85
CA VAL A 34 -7.24 0.25 -3.98
C VAL A 34 -7.70 1.01 -5.22
N ASN A 35 -7.85 2.33 -5.12
CA ASN A 35 -7.94 3.22 -6.27
C ASN A 35 -6.93 4.35 -6.07
N ALA A 36 -6.00 4.47 -7.01
CA ALA A 36 -4.85 5.36 -6.92
C ALA A 36 -4.63 6.09 -8.25
N PRO A 37 -4.02 7.30 -8.23
CA PRO A 37 -3.45 7.89 -9.43
C PRO A 37 -2.41 6.94 -10.05
N PHE A 38 -2.22 7.04 -11.36
CA PHE A 38 -1.14 6.35 -12.06
C PHE A 38 -0.10 7.37 -12.52
N PHE A 39 1.08 7.30 -11.93
CA PHE A 39 2.18 8.25 -12.18
C PHE A 39 3.12 7.77 -13.30
N ASP A 40 3.20 6.46 -13.52
CA ASP A 40 4.09 5.81 -14.49
C ASP A 40 5.58 6.15 -14.24
N ASP A 41 5.95 6.39 -12.98
CA ASP A 41 7.31 6.72 -12.56
C ASP A 41 7.67 6.02 -11.23
N PRO A 42 8.70 5.14 -11.21
CA PRO A 42 9.49 4.70 -12.36
C PRO A 42 8.73 3.75 -13.28
N ALA A 43 9.28 3.54 -14.49
CA ALA A 43 8.72 2.59 -15.46
C ALA A 43 8.54 1.19 -14.85
N ALA A 44 7.49 0.49 -15.26
CA ALA A 44 7.13 -0.83 -14.72
C ALA A 44 8.30 -1.83 -14.69
N PRO A 45 8.36 -2.74 -13.69
CA PRO A 45 9.40 -3.75 -13.60
C PRO A 45 9.39 -4.70 -14.81
N LEU A 46 10.53 -5.34 -15.09
CA LEU A 46 10.70 -6.32 -16.18
C LEU A 46 10.04 -7.69 -15.89
N GLY A 47 9.15 -7.77 -14.90
CA GLY A 47 8.46 -9.00 -14.50
C GLY A 47 7.23 -9.33 -15.34
N GLU A 48 6.81 -10.60 -15.32
CA GLU A 48 5.52 -10.99 -15.90
C GLU A 48 4.36 -10.39 -15.09
N PRO A 49 3.39 -9.70 -15.74
CA PRO A 49 2.21 -9.19 -15.05
C PRO A 49 1.43 -10.29 -14.32
N GLY A 50 0.97 -9.99 -13.10
CA GLY A 50 0.20 -10.93 -12.28
C GLY A 50 1.04 -12.00 -11.57
N LYS A 51 2.36 -11.96 -11.67
CA LYS A 51 3.26 -12.79 -10.86
C LYS A 51 3.80 -11.99 -9.67
N PRO A 52 4.11 -12.65 -8.53
CA PRO A 52 4.88 -12.03 -7.47
C PRO A 52 6.19 -11.47 -8.04
N PHE A 53 6.55 -10.28 -7.60
CA PHE A 53 7.79 -9.61 -8.00
C PHE A 53 8.42 -9.02 -6.74
N SER A 54 9.68 -9.35 -6.48
CA SER A 54 10.38 -8.84 -5.30
C SER A 54 10.72 -7.36 -5.48
N ARG A 55 10.78 -6.60 -4.38
CA ARG A 55 11.12 -5.17 -4.37
C ARG A 55 10.18 -4.29 -5.17
N LEU A 56 8.88 -4.58 -5.14
CA LEU A 56 7.87 -3.71 -5.78
C LEU A 56 7.88 -2.29 -5.19
N TRP A 57 8.35 -2.11 -3.96
CA TRP A 57 8.58 -0.81 -3.33
C TRP A 57 9.70 0.03 -3.96
N ASP A 58 10.44 -0.46 -4.97
CA ASP A 58 11.31 0.36 -5.82
C ASP A 58 10.52 1.05 -6.95
N TYR A 59 9.27 0.66 -7.17
CA TYR A 59 8.38 1.16 -8.22
C TYR A 59 7.23 1.98 -7.66
N GLU A 60 6.26 2.31 -8.51
CA GLU A 60 4.97 2.85 -8.09
C GLU A 60 4.11 1.75 -7.46
N VAL A 61 3.73 1.92 -6.19
CA VAL A 61 3.02 0.88 -5.42
C VAL A 61 2.13 1.48 -4.33
N VAL A 62 1.09 0.73 -3.96
CA VAL A 62 0.39 0.89 -2.68
C VAL A 62 0.61 -0.37 -1.85
N GLU A 63 1.11 -0.18 -0.64
CA GLU A 63 1.40 -1.26 0.31
C GLU A 63 0.47 -1.16 1.52
N ALA A 64 0.02 -2.29 2.03
CA ALA A 64 -0.79 -2.34 3.24
C ALA A 64 -0.23 -3.37 4.21
N PHE A 65 -0.04 -2.94 5.46
CA PHE A 65 0.57 -3.72 6.52
C PHE A 65 -0.50 -4.11 7.53
N PHE A 66 -0.75 -5.41 7.61
CA PHE A 66 -1.65 -6.02 8.58
C PHE A 66 -0.85 -6.86 9.57
N LEU A 67 -1.33 -6.93 10.81
CA LEU A 67 -0.84 -7.94 11.74
C LEU A 67 -1.37 -9.32 11.29
N ILE A 68 -0.45 -10.25 11.02
CA ILE A 68 -0.78 -11.61 10.63
C ILE A 68 -0.59 -12.60 11.79
N GLN A 69 -1.36 -13.68 11.78
CA GLN A 69 -1.23 -14.77 12.74
C GLN A 69 0.01 -15.56 12.38
N HIS A 70 0.84 -15.85 13.39
CA HIS A 70 2.15 -16.49 13.26
C HIS A 70 2.12 -17.65 12.25
N SER A 71 2.71 -17.45 11.08
CA SER A 71 3.04 -18.48 10.11
C SER A 71 4.55 -18.69 10.10
N GLU A 72 5.01 -19.93 10.00
CA GLU A 72 6.43 -20.23 9.71
C GLU A 72 6.84 -19.86 8.27
N GLN A 73 5.92 -19.25 7.52
CA GLN A 73 6.09 -18.84 6.13
C GLN A 73 6.46 -17.37 6.05
N GLU A 74 7.49 -17.07 5.25
CA GLU A 74 7.95 -15.71 4.94
C GLU A 74 7.01 -14.98 3.97
N GLU A 75 6.33 -15.74 3.09
CA GLU A 75 5.39 -15.22 2.11
C GLU A 75 4.08 -16.02 2.12
N LEU A 76 2.95 -15.33 1.99
CA LEU A 76 1.63 -15.94 1.94
C LEU A 76 1.00 -15.72 0.55
N PRO A 77 0.40 -16.75 -0.07
CA PRO A 77 -0.28 -16.58 -1.34
C PRO A 77 -1.52 -15.69 -1.16
N LEU A 78 -1.68 -14.73 -2.07
CA LEU A 78 -2.83 -13.84 -2.15
C LEU A 78 -3.38 -13.85 -3.58
N GLU A 79 -4.71 -13.89 -3.67
CA GLU A 79 -5.39 -13.61 -4.93
C GLU A 79 -5.51 -12.10 -5.10
N PHE A 80 -5.14 -11.60 -6.27
CA PHE A 80 -5.22 -10.19 -6.57
C PHE A 80 -5.56 -9.93 -8.04
N GLU A 81 -6.12 -8.74 -8.28
CA GLU A 81 -6.43 -8.23 -9.62
C GLU A 81 -5.95 -6.78 -9.70
N VAL A 82 -5.41 -6.38 -10.85
CA VAL A 82 -5.02 -5.00 -11.11
C VAL A 82 -5.56 -4.57 -12.46
N THR A 83 -6.23 -3.43 -12.50
CA THR A 83 -6.67 -2.78 -13.73
C THR A 83 -6.02 -1.41 -13.81
N ARG A 84 -5.25 -1.18 -14.87
CA ARG A 84 -4.60 0.10 -15.13
C ARG A 84 -5.33 0.88 -16.21
N MET A 85 -5.66 2.13 -15.92
CA MET A 85 -6.22 3.12 -16.84
C MET A 85 -5.16 4.18 -17.19
N LYS A 86 -5.55 5.22 -17.94
CA LYS A 86 -4.61 6.28 -18.38
C LYS A 86 -3.99 7.09 -17.25
N THR A 87 -4.76 7.39 -16.21
CA THR A 87 -4.36 8.32 -15.13
C THR A 87 -4.57 7.73 -13.75
N LYS A 88 -5.04 6.48 -13.68
CA LYS A 88 -5.39 5.78 -12.46
C LYS A 88 -5.14 4.29 -12.61
N TRP A 89 -5.02 3.60 -11.50
CA TRP A 89 -5.10 2.16 -11.44
C TRP A 89 -5.96 1.73 -10.25
N GLU A 90 -6.55 0.55 -10.41
CA GLU A 90 -7.36 -0.11 -9.40
C GLU A 90 -6.74 -1.45 -9.06
N GLY A 91 -6.63 -1.74 -7.77
CA GLY A 91 -6.14 -3.01 -7.26
C GLY A 91 -7.19 -3.68 -6.39
N LYS A 92 -7.26 -5.01 -6.42
CA LYS A 92 -8.03 -5.80 -5.48
C LYS A 92 -7.13 -6.89 -4.93
N ALA A 93 -7.15 -7.08 -3.62
CA ALA A 93 -6.45 -8.18 -2.96
C ALA A 93 -7.39 -8.84 -1.95
N TYR A 94 -7.42 -10.17 -1.94
CA TYR A 94 -8.25 -10.93 -1.02
C TYR A 94 -7.39 -11.53 0.09
N LEU A 95 -7.66 -11.16 1.33
CA LEU A 95 -6.95 -11.60 2.52
C LEU A 95 -7.83 -12.59 3.31
N PRO A 96 -7.52 -13.89 3.32
CA PRO A 96 -8.25 -14.91 4.07
C PRO A 96 -8.26 -14.66 5.59
N TRP A 97 -9.38 -14.96 6.28
CA TRP A 97 -9.47 -14.74 7.73
C TRP A 97 -8.46 -15.53 8.56
N ASN A 98 -8.02 -16.70 8.08
CA ASN A 98 -7.02 -17.51 8.76
C ASN A 98 -5.61 -16.90 8.72
N TYR A 99 -5.38 -15.82 7.98
CA TYR A 99 -4.12 -15.07 8.02
C TYR A 99 -4.08 -14.06 9.18
N PHE A 100 -5.23 -13.71 9.77
CA PHE A 100 -5.30 -12.69 10.82
C PHE A 100 -5.42 -13.31 12.21
N PRO A 101 -4.80 -12.71 13.24
CA PRO A 101 -5.17 -13.00 14.61
C PRO A 101 -6.63 -12.62 14.88
N PRO A 102 -7.30 -13.24 15.86
CA PRO A 102 -8.63 -12.84 16.29
C PRO A 102 -8.71 -11.34 16.60
N CYS A 103 -9.81 -10.70 16.21
CA CYS A 103 -10.11 -9.30 16.50
C CYS A 103 -9.11 -8.28 15.92
N THR A 104 -8.39 -8.62 14.86
CA THR A 104 -7.50 -7.66 14.16
C THR A 104 -8.30 -6.49 13.60
N ASN A 105 -7.94 -5.27 14.04
CA ASN A 105 -8.66 -4.04 13.67
C ASN A 105 -7.72 -2.85 13.37
N LYS A 106 -6.41 -3.09 13.29
CA LYS A 106 -5.41 -2.08 12.95
C LYS A 106 -4.64 -2.53 11.73
N PHE A 107 -4.35 -1.57 10.87
CA PHE A 107 -3.46 -1.70 9.73
C PHE A 107 -2.87 -0.33 9.44
N ASN A 108 -1.82 -0.28 8.63
CA ASN A 108 -1.38 0.95 7.99
C ASN A 108 -1.22 0.70 6.50
N ALA A 109 -1.17 1.77 5.71
CA ALA A 109 -0.94 1.67 4.29
C ALA A 109 -0.10 2.83 3.79
N PHE A 110 0.65 2.59 2.73
CA PHE A 110 1.57 3.53 2.14
C PHE A 110 1.37 3.59 0.63
N ALA A 111 1.63 4.75 0.05
CA ALA A 111 1.76 4.91 -1.39
C ALA A 111 3.15 5.44 -1.70
N ILE A 112 3.80 4.83 -2.68
CA ILE A 112 5.15 5.18 -3.10
C ILE A 112 5.11 5.40 -4.61
N HIS A 113 5.67 6.52 -5.06
CA HIS A 113 5.74 6.89 -6.48
C HIS A 113 6.90 7.86 -6.71
N GLY A 114 7.22 8.11 -7.98
CA GLY A 114 8.35 8.95 -8.37
C GLY A 114 9.70 8.23 -8.24
N SER A 115 10.72 8.85 -8.82
CA SER A 115 12.08 8.28 -8.86
C SER A 115 13.16 9.27 -8.36
N GLY A 116 14.29 8.73 -7.89
CA GLY A 116 15.42 9.52 -7.40
C GLY A 116 15.04 10.46 -6.26
N GLU A 117 15.48 11.72 -6.35
CA GLU A 117 15.17 12.77 -5.36
C GLU A 117 13.70 13.18 -5.35
N GLU A 118 12.95 12.86 -6.41
CA GLU A 118 11.51 13.13 -6.50
C GLU A 118 10.63 12.01 -5.95
N ARG A 119 11.24 10.92 -5.47
CA ARG A 119 10.51 9.79 -4.87
C ARG A 119 9.71 10.26 -3.65
N LYS A 120 8.41 9.98 -3.67
CA LYS A 120 7.47 10.36 -2.61
C LYS A 120 7.06 9.13 -1.82
N TYR A 121 6.87 9.34 -0.53
CA TYR A 121 6.39 8.34 0.42
C TYR A 121 5.21 8.93 1.16
N GLU A 122 4.07 8.26 1.07
CA GLU A 122 2.81 8.70 1.64
C GLU A 122 2.26 7.64 2.56
N ALA A 123 1.52 8.04 3.60
CA ALA A 123 1.05 7.15 4.64
C ALA A 123 -0.38 7.45 5.06
N LEU A 124 -1.17 6.40 5.27
CA LEU A 124 -2.50 6.49 5.87
C LEU A 124 -2.41 7.00 7.31
N HIS A 125 -1.47 6.44 8.07
CA HIS A 125 -1.10 6.90 9.41
C HIS A 125 0.38 7.31 9.39
N PRO A 126 0.69 8.59 9.10
CA PRO A 126 2.06 9.10 9.04
C PRO A 126 2.69 9.20 10.44
N VAL A 127 4.01 9.36 10.47
CA VAL A 127 4.73 9.64 11.71
C VAL A 127 4.26 11.00 12.26
N PRO A 128 3.84 11.09 13.53
CA PRO A 128 3.48 12.36 14.12
C PRO A 128 4.64 13.35 14.03
N ARG A 129 4.39 14.58 13.56
CA ARG A 129 5.46 15.56 13.32
C ARG A 129 6.34 15.88 14.53
N HIS A 130 5.81 15.74 15.74
CA HIS A 130 6.55 15.98 16.98
C HIS A 130 7.45 14.81 17.40
N GLU A 131 7.31 13.65 16.75
CA GLU A 131 8.15 12.46 16.93
C GLU A 131 9.26 12.36 15.86
N LEU A 132 9.20 13.22 14.83
CA LEU A 132 10.21 13.27 13.77
C LEU A 132 11.56 13.76 14.31
N GLN A 133 12.62 13.06 13.93
CA GLN A 133 13.99 13.46 14.22
C GLN A 133 14.55 14.30 13.06
N GLU A 134 15.47 15.22 13.36
CA GLU A 134 16.15 16.00 12.34
C GLU A 134 16.92 15.09 11.37
N GLY A 135 16.66 15.24 10.07
CA GLY A 135 17.27 14.42 9.03
C GLY A 135 16.70 12.99 8.91
N GLN A 136 15.63 12.65 9.65
CA GLN A 136 14.94 11.38 9.48
C GLN A 136 14.43 11.23 8.04
N LYS A 137 14.50 10.00 7.54
CA LYS A 137 14.02 9.59 6.23
C LYS A 137 12.97 8.46 6.41
N PRO A 138 12.15 8.18 5.40
CA PRO A 138 11.32 6.97 5.39
C PRO A 138 12.19 5.72 5.58
N ASP A 139 11.71 4.78 6.39
CA ASP A 139 12.31 3.45 6.49
C ASP A 139 12.00 2.67 5.19
N LEU A 140 13.01 2.01 4.62
CA LEU A 140 12.93 1.18 3.41
C LEU A 140 12.98 -0.31 3.77
#